data_AF-A0A0B4RXW9-F1
#
_entry.id   AF-A0A0B4RXW9-F1
#
_cell.length_a   1.000
_cell.length_b   1.000
_cell.length_c   1.000
_cell.angle_alpha   90.00
_cell.angle_beta   90.00
_cell.angle_gamma   90.00
#
_symmetry.space_group_name_H-M   'P 1'
#
loop_
_entity.id
_entity.type
_entity.pdbx_description
1 polymer ?
#
loop_
_entity_poly.entity_id
_entity_poly.type
_entity_poly.pdbx_seq_one_letter_code
_entity_poly.pdbx_strand_id
1 'polypeptide(L)' 'MIGHEDCLCLNLFSPKMPGEERGSPVIFFIHGGNYRTGSASPYGGKHLTQEDTILVVAQYRLGSLGFISNGQKE' A
#
# COMPACT_ATOMS: atom_id res chain seq x y z
N MET A 1 1.11 21.91 5.67
CA MET A 1 1.70 20.57 5.89
C MET A 1 0.67 19.56 5.40
N ILE A 2 1.04 18.63 4.51
CA ILE A 2 0.12 17.63 3.96
C ILE A 2 0.50 16.28 4.59
N GLY A 3 -0.48 15.56 5.15
CA GLY A 3 -0.28 14.26 5.82
C GLY A 3 -0.96 14.18 7.20
N HIS A 4 -1.16 12.96 7.70
CA HIS A 4 -1.75 12.67 9.01
C HIS A 4 -1.07 11.42 9.62
N GLU A 5 -0.96 11.33 10.95
CA GLU A 5 -0.30 10.19 11.62
C GLU A 5 -1.15 8.91 11.62
N ASP A 6 -2.47 9.07 11.69
CA ASP A 6 -3.42 7.99 11.37
C ASP A 6 -3.40 7.77 9.85
N CYS A 7 -2.39 7.05 9.39
CA CYS A 7 -2.11 6.78 7.98
C CYS A 7 -1.96 5.29 7.66
N LEU A 8 -2.11 4.39 8.63
CA LEU A 8 -1.94 2.95 8.43
C LEU A 8 -3.18 2.34 7.77
N CYS A 9 -3.37 2.71 6.50
CA CYS A 9 -4.46 2.27 5.65
C CYS A 9 -3.93 1.57 4.40
N LEU A 10 -4.79 0.79 3.74
CA LEU A 10 -4.51 0.22 2.43
C LEU A 10 -5.68 0.46 1.49
N ASN A 11 -5.38 0.60 0.20
CA ASN A 11 -6.38 0.63 -0.86
C ASN A 11 -6.44 -0.76 -1.50
N LEU A 12 -7.65 -1.25 -1.71
CA LEU A 12 -7.90 -2.55 -2.33
C LEU A 12 -8.69 -2.34 -3.62
N PHE A 13 -8.14 -2.83 -4.73
CA PHE A 13 -8.79 -2.82 -6.03
C PHE A 13 -8.96 -4.26 -6.50
N SER A 14 -10.21 -4.68 -6.65
CA SER A 14 -10.56 -6.02 -7.09
C SER A 14 -11.48 -5.94 -8.32
N PRO A 15 -11.27 -6.76 -9.35
CA PRO A 15 -12.19 -6.83 -10.50
C PRO A 15 -13.54 -7.47 -10.15
N LYS A 16 -13.56 -8.32 -9.12
CA LYS A 16 -14.74 -9.09 -8.70
C LYS A 16 -14.95 -8.95 -7.19
N MET A 17 -16.21 -9.11 -6.77
CA MET A 17 -16.53 -9.17 -5.34
C MET A 17 -16.06 -10.51 -4.74
N PRO A 18 -15.65 -10.52 -3.46
CA PRO A 18 -15.30 -11.75 -2.77
C PRO A 18 -16.51 -12.70 -2.74
N GLY A 19 -16.32 -13.94 -3.24
CA GLY A 19 -17.40 -14.93 -3.32
C GLY A 19 -17.25 -15.98 -4.41
N GLU A 20 -16.35 -15.83 -5.37
CA GLU A 20 -16.00 -16.91 -6.30
C GLU A 20 -15.07 -17.92 -5.62
N GLU A 21 -15.31 -19.22 -5.81
CA GLU A 21 -14.52 -20.31 -5.18
C GLU A 21 -13.04 -20.33 -5.58
N ARG A 22 -12.67 -19.59 -6.64
CA ARG A 22 -11.30 -19.48 -7.13
C ARG A 22 -10.75 -18.10 -6.77
N GLY A 23 -9.72 -18.07 -5.94
CA GLY A 23 -9.02 -16.84 -5.59
C GLY A 23 -8.27 -16.23 -6.78
N SER A 24 -8.20 -14.90 -6.81
CA SER A 24 -7.41 -14.13 -7.78
C SER A 24 -5.97 -13.92 -7.30
N PRO A 25 -4.98 -13.82 -8.21
CA PRO A 25 -3.63 -13.39 -7.86
C PRO A 25 -3.64 -12.02 -7.15
N VAL A 26 -2.73 -11.84 -6.19
CA VAL A 26 -2.62 -10.60 -5.41
C VAL A 26 -1.28 -9.91 -5.68
N ILE A 27 -1.34 -8.67 -6.13
CA ILE A 27 -0.19 -7.78 -6.23
C ILE A 27 -0.20 -6.85 -5.02
N PHE A 28 0.79 -7.00 -4.14
CA PHE A 28 0.99 -6.10 -3.02
C PHE A 28 2.05 -5.06 -3.39
N PHE A 29 1.63 -3.81 -3.52
CA PHE A 29 2.46 -2.71 -3.97
C PHE A 29 2.86 -1.79 -2.82
N ILE A 30 4.16 -1.54 -2.71
CA ILE A 30 4.77 -0.60 -1.77
C ILE A 30 5.29 0.59 -2.56
N HIS A 31 4.79 1.78 -2.25
CA HIS A 31 5.20 2.98 -2.96
C HIS A 31 6.64 3.39 -2.62
N GLY A 32 7.33 3.99 -3.60
CA GLY A 32 8.66 4.59 -3.41
C GLY A 32 8.62 5.91 -2.62
N GLY A 33 9.71 6.68 -2.70
CA GLY A 33 9.85 7.97 -2.02
C GLY A 33 10.86 7.98 -0.87
N ASN A 34 11.85 7.07 -0.94
CA ASN A 34 13.02 7.00 -0.06
C ASN A 34 12.67 6.98 1.43
N TYR A 35 11.56 6.33 1.79
CA TYR A 35 11.06 6.23 3.17
C TYR A 35 10.70 7.58 3.81
N ARG A 36 10.66 8.69 3.05
CA ARG A 36 10.44 10.04 3.57
C ARG A 36 9.24 10.73 2.95
N THR A 37 8.86 10.34 1.75
CA THR A 37 7.77 10.93 0.97
C THR A 37 6.99 9.84 0.25
N GLY A 38 5.81 10.17 -0.27
CA GLY A 38 4.94 9.24 -0.99
C GLY A 38 3.60 9.06 -0.30
N SER A 39 2.67 8.44 -1.02
CA SER A 39 1.33 8.12 -0.54
C SER A 39 0.76 6.96 -1.34
N ALA A 40 -0.14 6.18 -0.76
CA ALA A 40 -0.95 5.19 -1.46
C ALA A 40 -1.99 5.84 -2.41
N SER A 41 -2.39 7.11 -2.16
CA SER A 41 -3.47 7.79 -2.89
C SER A 41 -3.28 7.93 -4.41
N PRO A 42 -2.07 8.18 -4.95
CA PRO A 42 -1.86 8.32 -6.40
C PRO A 42 -1.96 6.99 -7.17
N TYR A 43 -1.88 5.85 -6.49
CA TYR A 43 -1.82 4.53 -7.12
C TYR A 43 -3.22 3.91 -7.18
N GLY A 44 -3.81 3.88 -8.37
CA GLY A 44 -5.12 3.30 -8.63
C GLY A 44 -5.05 1.97 -9.40
N GLY A 45 -6.07 1.13 -9.25
CA GLY A 45 -6.13 -0.19 -9.89
C GLY A 45 -6.52 -0.25 -11.37
N LYS A 46 -6.87 0.89 -12.01
CA LYS A 46 -7.60 0.92 -13.30
C LYS A 46 -6.99 0.06 -14.42
N HIS A 47 -5.65 -0.03 -14.50
CA HIS A 47 -4.97 -0.83 -15.54
C HIS A 47 -4.66 -2.26 -15.08
N LEU A 48 -4.44 -2.51 -13.78
CA LEU A 48 -4.03 -3.82 -13.28
C LEU A 48 -5.21 -4.75 -12.98
N THR A 49 -6.39 -4.21 -12.67
CA THR A 49 -7.59 -5.02 -12.42
C THR A 49 -8.20 -5.61 -13.70
N GLN A 50 -7.69 -5.30 -14.90
CA GLN A 50 -8.19 -5.88 -16.15
C GLN A 50 -7.79 -7.36 -16.33
N GLU A 51 -6.79 -7.84 -15.58
CA GLU A 51 -6.18 -9.18 -15.70
C GLU A 51 -6.58 -10.12 -14.54
N ASP A 52 -7.84 -10.07 -14.07
CA ASP A 52 -8.36 -10.88 -12.95
C ASP A 52 -7.46 -10.86 -11.69
N THR A 53 -6.81 -9.73 -11.42
CA THR A 53 -5.80 -9.56 -10.37
C THR A 53 -6.24 -8.54 -9.35
N ILE A 54 -6.02 -8.84 -8.07
CA ILE A 54 -6.27 -7.93 -6.95
C ILE A 54 -5.01 -7.08 -6.73
N LEU A 55 -5.17 -5.76 -6.74
CA LEU A 55 -4.12 -4.82 -6.36
C LEU A 55 -4.36 -4.31 -4.94
N VAL A 56 -3.35 -4.48 -4.08
CA VAL A 56 -3.30 -3.91 -2.75
C VAL A 56 -2.20 -2.86 -2.71
N VAL A 57 -2.56 -1.61 -2.42
CA VAL A 57 -1.61 -0.50 -2.26
C VAL A 57 -1.54 -0.15 -0.78
N ALA A 58 -0.40 -0.37 -0.14
CA ALA A 58 -0.24 -0.11 1.27
C ALA A 58 0.34 1.28 1.55
N GLN A 59 -0.21 1.96 2.55
CA GLN A 59 0.44 3.11 3.18
C GLN A 59 1.31 2.63 4.35
N TYR A 60 2.51 3.17 4.45
CA TYR A 60 3.41 2.96 5.58
C TYR A 60 3.84 4.31 6.17
N ARG A 61 4.27 4.29 7.44
CA ARG A 61 4.81 5.48 8.13
C ARG A 61 6.10 5.93 7.45
N LEU A 62 6.32 7.24 7.41
CA LEU A 62 7.46 7.86 6.73
C LEU A 62 8.34 8.64 7.72
N GLY A 63 9.58 8.88 7.32
CA GLY A 63 10.56 9.65 8.08
C GLY A 63 10.85 9.04 9.45
N SER A 64 11.06 9.90 10.45
CA SER A 64 11.33 9.47 11.83
C SER A 64 10.18 8.66 12.45
N LEU A 65 8.93 8.93 12.07
CA LEU A 65 7.77 8.18 12.59
C LEU A 65 7.76 6.71 12.13
N GLY A 66 8.42 6.40 11.01
CA GLY A 66 8.52 5.04 10.48
C GLY A 66 9.86 4.36 10.73
N PHE A 67 10.95 5.12 10.82
CA PHE A 67 12.32 4.60 10.68
C PHE A 67 13.33 5.15 11.68
N ILE A 68 12.88 5.71 12.81
CA ILE A 68 13.80 6.08 13.89
C ILE A 68 14.40 4.82 14.53
N SER A 69 15.71 4.83 14.77
CA SER A 69 16.43 3.79 15.50
C SER A 69 17.40 4.45 16.47
N ASN A 70 17.56 3.85 17.66
CA ASN A 70 18.53 4.28 18.66
C ASN A 70 19.91 3.61 18.49
N GLY A 71 20.09 2.82 17.42
CA GLY A 71 21.36 2.15 17.10
C GLY A 71 21.73 1.00 18.04
N GLN A 72 20.83 0.59 18.94
CA GLN A 72 21.05 -0.59 19.76
C GLN A 72 20.84 -1.85 18.91
N LYS A 73 21.81 -2.75 18.95
CA LYS A 73 21.64 -4.12 18.44
C LYS A 73 20.81 -4.88 19.46
N GLU A 74 19.73 -5.53 19.00
CA GLU A 74 19.09 -6.61 19.76
C GLU A 74 20.06 -7.78 19.95
#